data_AF-A0A139N8J0-F1
#
_entry.id   AF-A0A139N8J0-F1
#
_cell.length_a   1.000
_cell.length_b   1.000
_cell.length_c   1.000
_cell.angle_alpha   90.00
_cell.angle_beta   90.00
_cell.angle_gamma   90.00
#
_symmetry.space_group_name_H-M   'P 1'
#
loop_
_entity.id
_entity.type
_entity.pdbx_description
1 polymer ?
#
loop_
_entity_poly.entity_id
_entity_poly.type
_entity_poly.pdbx_seq_one_letter_code
_entity_poly.pdbx_strand_id
1 'polypeptide(L)'
;MPELNRDRIDGLVNRLASEESFDDVKWLLDDPIVNFSQRIVDDWIRINAEFHHKVGLSPKIVRRVVGHPCKWCKSLEGSYNYPEVPKDIYRRHGNCRCTVDYHPGNGKKQNVHTKRWAESKKSAKIEIFKGVGLPIQSGARNYFRDESNDDILPKDFIKAEKHAYLTYDKIKNSNQELEKRKIYSNIGKFKEMKDFTKEDVDIAFNHVFNDIHILKDGESLFLPEVNMAESWERLITGKDIQSHDLILLKHERLEHDYMYIRGNMDYDTAHAKTDETYNYGKALTRYLERKNNVKI
;
A
#
# COMPACT_ATOMS: atom_id res chain seq x y z
N MET A 1 13.81 12.72 -14.49
CA MET A 1 13.58 13.74 -13.46
C MET A 1 13.22 15.04 -14.17
N PRO A 2 12.15 15.76 -13.76
CA PRO A 2 11.78 17.03 -14.36
C PRO A 2 12.82 18.10 -14.05
N GLU A 3 13.06 18.98 -15.03
CA GLU A 3 13.90 20.15 -14.80
C GLU A 3 13.21 21.14 -13.85
N LEU A 4 13.98 21.67 -12.91
CA LEU A 4 13.50 22.67 -11.97
C LEU A 4 13.21 23.98 -12.72
N ASN A 5 11.99 24.50 -12.58
CA ASN A 5 11.61 25.77 -13.20
C ASN A 5 12.22 26.96 -12.46
N ARG A 6 13.43 27.35 -12.84
CA ARG A 6 14.18 28.46 -12.23
C ARG A 6 13.48 29.81 -12.40
N ASP A 7 12.93 30.10 -13.57
CA ASP A 7 12.24 31.36 -13.85
C ASP A 7 11.11 31.66 -12.84
N ARG A 8 10.39 30.62 -12.42
CA ARG A 8 9.29 30.76 -11.44
C ARG A 8 9.81 30.96 -10.01
N ILE A 9 10.96 30.37 -9.67
CA ILE A 9 11.63 30.59 -8.38
C ILE A 9 12.17 32.02 -8.34
N ASP A 10 12.88 32.44 -9.39
CA ASP A 10 13.43 33.78 -9.51
C ASP A 10 12.31 34.83 -9.47
N GLY A 11 11.18 34.57 -10.12
CA GLY A 11 10.00 35.44 -10.04
C GLY A 11 9.42 35.57 -8.63
N LEU A 12 9.38 34.48 -7.85
CA LEU A 12 8.92 34.49 -6.46
C LEU A 12 9.91 35.24 -5.55
N VAL A 13 11.21 34.95 -5.69
CA VAL A 13 12.28 35.55 -4.91
C VAL A 13 12.40 37.05 -5.19
N ASN A 14 12.39 37.45 -6.45
CA ASN A 14 12.47 38.86 -6.83
C ASN A 14 11.28 39.66 -6.29
N ARG A 15 10.07 39.07 -6.29
CA ARG A 15 8.88 39.74 -5.76
C ARG A 15 8.89 39.86 -4.24
N LEU A 16 9.45 38.87 -3.53
CA LEU A 16 9.66 38.95 -2.09
C LEU A 16 10.73 39.99 -1.74
N ALA A 17 11.76 40.14 -2.57
CA ALA A 17 12.87 41.05 -2.34
C ALA A 17 12.60 42.50 -2.76
N SER A 18 11.59 42.75 -3.60
CA SER A 18 11.30 44.07 -4.15
C SER A 18 10.39 44.94 -3.29
N GLU A 19 9.69 44.36 -2.31
CA GLU A 19 8.66 45.04 -1.52
C GLU A 19 9.21 45.49 -0.17
N GLU A 20 8.90 46.73 0.25
CA GLU A 20 9.44 47.31 1.49
C GLU A 20 8.83 46.68 2.76
N SER A 21 7.59 46.18 2.66
CA SER A 21 6.87 45.55 3.77
C SER A 21 6.56 44.08 3.46
N PHE A 22 6.88 43.21 4.42
CA PHE A 22 6.59 41.78 4.32
C PHE A 22 5.08 41.48 4.30
N ASP A 23 4.27 42.33 4.93
CA ASP A 23 2.82 42.10 5.01
C ASP A 23 2.15 42.16 3.63
N ASP A 24 2.72 42.94 2.69
CA ASP A 24 2.21 43.08 1.32
C ASP A 24 2.48 41.85 0.44
N VAL A 25 3.48 41.04 0.83
CA VAL A 25 3.93 39.84 0.11
C VAL A 25 3.65 38.53 0.83
N LYS A 26 3.16 38.58 2.08
CA LYS A 26 2.90 37.39 2.90
C LYS A 26 2.03 36.35 2.21
N TRP A 27 1.03 36.78 1.43
CA TRP A 27 0.15 35.89 0.67
C TRP A 27 0.87 35.04 -0.38
N LEU A 28 2.07 35.45 -0.83
CA LEU A 28 2.89 34.67 -1.78
C LEU A 28 3.41 33.36 -1.18
N LEU A 29 3.51 33.28 0.15
CA LEU A 29 4.03 32.11 0.85
C LEU A 29 2.98 31.02 1.11
N ASP A 30 1.72 31.28 0.77
CA ASP A 30 0.62 30.33 0.99
C ASP A 30 0.22 29.63 -0.33
N ASP A 31 -0.95 29.96 -0.89
CA ASP A 31 -1.51 29.37 -2.11
C ASP A 31 -0.50 29.26 -3.28
N PRO A 32 0.38 30.26 -3.55
CA PRO A 32 1.35 30.15 -4.63
C PRO A 32 2.44 29.08 -4.41
N ILE A 33 2.89 28.85 -3.17
CA ILE A 33 3.85 27.78 -2.83
C ILE A 33 3.19 26.41 -2.94
N VAL A 34 1.94 26.28 -2.49
CA VAL A 34 1.16 25.04 -2.62
C VAL A 34 0.99 24.68 -4.10
N ASN A 35 0.60 25.65 -4.94
CA ASN A 35 0.45 25.45 -6.37
C ASN A 35 1.77 25.10 -7.07
N PHE A 36 2.87 25.73 -6.66
CA PHE A 36 4.22 25.41 -7.15
C PHE A 36 4.59 23.96 -6.83
N SER A 37 4.42 23.54 -5.59
CA SER A 37 4.74 22.17 -5.14
C SER A 37 3.89 21.12 -5.85
N GLN A 38 2.59 21.35 -6.00
CA GLN A 38 1.69 20.45 -6.74
C GLN A 38 2.07 20.33 -8.22
N ARG A 39 2.54 21.41 -8.85
CA ARG A 39 2.99 21.37 -10.25
C ARG A 39 4.24 20.50 -10.42
N ILE A 40 5.17 20.51 -9.46
CA ILE A 40 6.36 19.64 -9.51
C ILE A 40 5.92 18.18 -9.53
N VAL A 41 4.93 17.82 -8.70
CA VAL A 41 4.35 16.46 -8.68
C VAL A 41 3.70 16.12 -10.02
N ASP A 42 2.92 17.03 -10.60
CA ASP A 42 2.31 16.80 -11.93
C ASP A 42 3.37 16.59 -13.03
N ASP A 43 4.48 17.32 -12.97
CA ASP A 43 5.60 17.15 -13.92
C ASP A 43 6.28 15.79 -13.77
N TRP A 44 6.39 15.27 -12.54
CA TRP A 44 6.84 13.89 -12.29
C TRP A 44 5.86 12.86 -12.82
N ILE A 45 4.55 13.08 -12.64
CA ILE A 45 3.51 12.19 -13.18
C ILE A 45 3.61 12.13 -14.70
N ARG A 46 3.77 13.27 -15.37
CA ARG A 46 3.94 13.34 -16.83
C ARG A 46 5.12 12.51 -17.30
N ILE A 47 6.30 12.67 -16.67
CA ILE A 47 7.51 11.91 -17.02
C ILE A 47 7.33 10.42 -16.78
N ASN A 48 6.69 10.03 -15.68
CA ASN A 48 6.43 8.63 -15.37
C ASN A 48 5.45 8.01 -16.37
N ALA A 49 4.38 8.73 -16.74
CA ALA A 49 3.44 8.28 -17.75
C ALA A 49 4.09 8.12 -19.13
N GLU A 50 4.92 9.09 -19.53
CA GLU A 50 5.73 9.01 -20.76
C GLU A 50 6.69 7.82 -20.73
N PHE A 51 7.41 7.61 -19.62
CA PHE A 51 8.33 6.49 -19.47
C PHE A 51 7.58 5.15 -19.53
N HIS A 52 6.47 5.03 -18.80
CA HIS A 52 5.67 3.80 -18.75
C HIS A 52 5.09 3.47 -20.12
N HIS A 53 4.60 4.46 -20.86
CA HIS A 53 4.16 4.28 -22.23
C HIS A 53 5.31 3.81 -23.15
N LYS A 54 6.49 4.42 -23.05
CA LYS A 54 7.69 4.01 -23.82
C LYS A 54 8.11 2.58 -23.54
N VAL A 55 7.90 2.07 -22.32
CA VAL A 55 8.19 0.66 -21.97
C VAL A 55 7.01 -0.29 -22.22
N GLY A 56 5.99 0.17 -22.95
CA GLY A 56 4.86 -0.65 -23.40
C GLY A 56 3.74 -0.85 -22.40
N LEU A 57 3.66 -0.01 -21.36
CA LEU A 57 2.52 0.02 -20.44
C LEU A 57 1.44 0.98 -20.97
N SER A 58 0.22 0.79 -20.47
CA SER A 58 -0.93 1.66 -20.75
C SER A 58 -1.33 2.42 -19.48
N PRO A 59 -0.57 3.47 -19.08
CA PRO A 59 -0.88 4.22 -17.89
C PRO A 59 -2.17 5.04 -18.08
N LYS A 60 -2.84 5.30 -16.96
CA LYS A 60 -4.08 6.07 -16.89
C LYS A 60 -3.87 7.31 -16.02
N ILE A 61 -4.35 8.45 -16.50
CA ILE A 61 -4.31 9.73 -15.80
C ILE A 61 -5.74 10.07 -15.39
N VAL A 62 -5.93 10.36 -14.10
CA VAL A 62 -7.24 10.76 -13.56
C VAL A 62 -7.11 12.17 -13.02
N ARG A 63 -7.95 13.09 -13.48
CA ARG A 63 -8.01 14.44 -12.90
C ARG A 63 -9.31 14.59 -12.14
N ARG A 64 -9.20 14.93 -10.85
CA ARG A 64 -10.35 15.18 -9.98
C ARG A 64 -10.42 16.66 -9.64
N VAL A 65 -11.61 17.22 -9.75
CA VAL A 65 -11.89 18.60 -9.34
C VAL A 65 -12.44 18.62 -7.92
N VAL A 66 -12.13 19.68 -7.17
CA VAL A 66 -12.51 19.80 -5.76
C VAL A 66 -13.13 21.18 -5.53
N GLY A 67 -14.20 21.27 -4.72
CA GLY A 67 -14.85 22.52 -4.37
C GLY A 67 -15.66 23.16 -5.52
N HIS A 68 -15.38 24.45 -5.82
CA HIS A 68 -16.02 25.22 -6.89
C HIS A 68 -15.05 25.40 -8.08
N PRO A 69 -14.87 24.38 -8.95
CA PRO A 69 -13.89 24.46 -10.02
C PRO A 69 -14.32 25.45 -11.11
N CYS A 70 -13.33 26.14 -11.69
CA CYS A 70 -13.58 26.94 -12.88
C CYS A 70 -14.01 26.07 -14.07
N LYS A 71 -14.63 26.69 -15.08
CA LYS A 71 -15.08 25.99 -16.31
C LYS A 71 -13.96 25.19 -16.97
N TRP A 72 -12.74 25.74 -16.98
CA TRP A 72 -11.58 25.07 -17.56
C TRP A 72 -11.18 23.81 -16.77
N CYS A 73 -11.10 23.86 -15.44
CA CYS A 73 -10.82 22.66 -14.64
C CYS A 73 -11.90 21.59 -14.79
N LYS A 74 -13.17 21.99 -14.83
CA LYS A 74 -14.28 21.06 -15.07
C LYS A 74 -14.20 20.39 -16.44
N SER A 75 -13.71 21.09 -17.47
CA SER A 75 -13.50 20.49 -18.81
C SER A 75 -12.37 19.47 -18.87
N LEU A 76 -11.44 19.52 -17.91
CA LEU A 76 -10.31 18.60 -17.80
C LEU A 76 -10.57 17.46 -16.79
N GLU A 77 -11.74 17.45 -16.14
CA GLU A 77 -12.14 16.40 -15.23
C GLU A 77 -12.41 15.10 -16.01
N GLY A 78 -11.87 14.00 -15.51
CA GLY A 78 -12.10 12.70 -16.12
C GLY A 78 -10.91 11.76 -16.01
N SER A 79 -11.03 10.65 -16.71
CA SER A 79 -10.04 9.59 -16.73
C SER A 79 -9.61 9.30 -18.16
N TYR A 80 -8.30 9.37 -18.40
CA TYR A 80 -7.71 9.34 -19.72
C TYR A 80 -6.67 8.22 -19.80
N ASN A 81 -6.70 7.45 -20.89
CA ASN A 81 -5.67 6.46 -21.17
C ASN A 81 -4.54 7.13 -21.94
N TYR A 82 -3.30 6.97 -21.48
CA TYR A 82 -2.15 7.51 -22.18
C TYR A 82 -1.87 6.71 -23.46
N PRO A 83 -1.59 7.34 -24.62
CA PRO A 83 -1.24 8.75 -24.82
C PRO A 83 -2.40 9.68 -25.15
N GLU A 84 -3.65 9.19 -25.17
CA GLU A 84 -4.87 9.96 -25.48
C GLU A 84 -5.29 10.86 -24.29
N VAL A 85 -4.38 11.76 -23.91
CA VAL A 85 -4.56 12.72 -22.80
C VAL A 85 -4.62 14.15 -23.33
N PRO A 86 -5.49 15.02 -22.78
CA PRO A 86 -5.48 16.44 -23.12
C PRO A 86 -4.11 17.07 -22.83
N LYS A 87 -3.61 17.91 -23.74
CA LYS A 87 -2.29 18.56 -23.60
C LYS A 87 -2.15 19.35 -22.29
N ASP A 88 -3.25 19.93 -21.83
CA ASP A 88 -3.30 20.78 -20.64
C ASP A 88 -3.63 20.01 -19.35
N ILE A 89 -3.68 18.68 -19.38
CA ILE A 89 -4.07 17.85 -18.22
C ILE A 89 -3.17 18.03 -16.99
N TYR A 90 -1.90 18.42 -17.20
CA TYR A 90 -0.92 18.70 -16.13
C TYR A 90 -0.82 20.19 -15.79
N ARG A 91 -1.58 21.05 -16.47
CA ARG A 91 -1.53 22.49 -16.21
C ARG A 91 -2.44 22.85 -15.04
N ARG A 92 -2.02 23.87 -14.29
CA ARG A 92 -2.76 24.49 -13.18
C ARG A 92 -2.92 25.98 -13.44
N HIS A 93 -4.09 26.52 -13.13
CA HIS A 93 -4.30 27.96 -13.01
C HIS A 93 -3.95 28.42 -11.59
N GLY A 94 -3.94 29.74 -11.35
CA GLY A 94 -3.74 30.31 -10.02
C GLY A 94 -4.79 29.80 -9.02
N ASN A 95 -4.35 29.37 -7.84
CA ASN A 95 -5.18 28.84 -6.75
C ASN A 95 -6.01 27.58 -7.12
N CYS A 96 -5.55 26.80 -8.10
CA CYS A 96 -6.18 25.52 -8.45
C CYS A 96 -5.91 24.44 -7.38
N ARG A 97 -6.96 23.84 -6.81
CA ARG A 97 -6.88 22.73 -5.84
C ARG A 97 -7.22 21.35 -6.42
N CYS A 98 -7.33 21.23 -7.74
CA CYS A 98 -7.63 19.95 -8.40
C CYS A 98 -6.48 18.95 -8.24
N THR A 99 -6.76 17.66 -8.22
CA THR A 99 -5.72 16.62 -8.15
C THR A 99 -5.53 15.93 -9.50
N VAL A 100 -4.31 15.49 -9.78
CA VAL A 100 -3.97 14.66 -10.93
C VAL A 100 -3.36 13.40 -10.38
N ASP A 101 -4.05 12.28 -10.57
CA ASP A 101 -3.63 10.97 -10.10
C ASP A 101 -3.05 10.16 -11.25
N TYR A 102 -2.02 9.40 -10.93
CA TYR A 102 -1.30 8.54 -11.85
C TYR A 102 -1.56 7.07 -11.54
N HIS A 103 -2.07 6.32 -12.52
CA HIS A 103 -2.23 4.88 -12.40
C HIS A 103 -1.35 4.19 -13.46
N PRO A 104 -0.32 3.42 -13.08
CA PRO A 104 0.65 2.84 -14.01
C PRO A 104 0.08 1.71 -14.92
N GLY A 105 -1.17 1.30 -14.72
CA GLY A 105 -1.82 0.22 -15.48
C GLY A 105 -1.31 -1.17 -15.12
N ASN A 106 -2.07 -2.20 -15.48
CA ASN A 106 -1.72 -3.60 -15.20
C ASN A 106 -0.51 -3.95 -16.06
N GLY A 107 0.60 -4.36 -15.45
CA GLY A 107 1.90 -4.65 -16.08
C GLY A 107 1.94 -5.81 -17.08
N LYS A 108 0.87 -6.02 -17.85
CA LYS A 108 0.77 -7.03 -18.91
C LYS A 108 1.63 -6.59 -20.09
N LYS A 109 2.65 -7.38 -20.37
CA LYS A 109 3.54 -7.19 -21.52
C LYS A 109 3.07 -8.04 -22.68
N GLN A 110 2.91 -7.42 -23.86
CA GLN A 110 2.66 -8.10 -25.12
C GLN A 110 3.97 -8.22 -25.90
N ASN A 111 4.26 -9.42 -26.41
CA ASN A 111 5.45 -9.63 -27.23
C ASN A 111 5.23 -9.06 -28.64
N VAL A 112 6.11 -8.14 -29.08
CA VAL A 112 5.93 -7.37 -30.33
C VAL A 112 6.04 -8.23 -31.60
N HIS A 113 6.81 -9.32 -31.57
CA HIS A 113 6.98 -10.21 -32.72
C HIS A 113 5.95 -11.34 -32.76
N THR A 114 5.49 -11.83 -31.61
CA THR A 114 4.54 -12.96 -31.54
C THR A 114 3.10 -12.54 -31.27
N LYS A 115 2.87 -11.27 -30.92
CA LYS A 115 1.60 -10.66 -30.48
C LYS A 115 0.87 -11.37 -29.33
N ARG A 116 1.56 -12.29 -28.64
CA ARG A 116 1.04 -13.01 -27.47
C ARG A 116 1.20 -12.19 -26.20
N TRP A 117 0.21 -12.27 -25.33
CA TRP A 117 0.19 -11.64 -24.00
C TRP A 117 0.89 -12.56 -22.98
N ALA A 118 1.77 -12.01 -22.15
CA ALA A 118 2.37 -12.79 -21.06
C ALA A 118 1.36 -12.93 -19.90
N GLU A 119 0.92 -14.15 -19.63
CA GLU A 119 0.18 -14.48 -18.40
C GLU A 119 1.09 -14.34 -17.18
N SER A 120 0.55 -13.73 -16.13
CA SER A 120 1.25 -13.38 -14.90
C SER A 120 1.66 -14.62 -14.11
N LYS A 121 2.86 -15.17 -14.37
CA LYS A 121 3.50 -16.14 -13.47
C LYS A 121 4.58 -15.47 -12.62
N LYS A 122 4.17 -15.18 -11.38
CA LYS A 122 4.80 -15.27 -10.04
C LYS A 122 6.34 -15.26 -9.82
N SER A 123 7.25 -15.27 -10.80
CA SER A 123 8.70 -15.44 -10.53
C SER A 123 9.64 -14.34 -11.07
N ALA A 124 9.16 -13.42 -11.91
CA ALA A 124 10.04 -12.44 -12.57
C ALA A 124 10.41 -11.20 -11.73
N LYS A 125 9.80 -10.99 -10.55
CA LYS A 125 10.09 -9.80 -9.71
C LYS A 125 11.45 -9.86 -9.00
N ILE A 126 12.04 -11.04 -8.78
CA ILE A 126 13.32 -11.19 -8.06
C ILE A 126 14.54 -10.96 -8.99
N GLU A 127 14.44 -11.27 -10.28
CA GLU A 127 15.54 -11.08 -11.23
C GLU A 127 15.72 -9.62 -11.67
N ILE A 128 14.65 -8.83 -11.69
CA ILE A 128 14.72 -7.40 -12.02
C ILE A 128 15.50 -6.62 -10.96
N PHE A 129 15.40 -6.97 -9.67
CA PHE A 129 16.17 -6.31 -8.61
C PHE A 129 17.65 -6.69 -8.57
N LYS A 130 18.03 -7.89 -9.05
CA LYS A 130 19.44 -8.32 -9.13
C LYS A 130 20.22 -7.59 -10.23
N GLY A 131 19.54 -7.15 -11.29
CA GLY A 131 20.17 -6.44 -12.42
C GLY A 131 20.45 -4.95 -12.20
N VAL A 132 19.90 -4.35 -11.14
CA VAL A 132 19.98 -2.89 -10.90
C VAL A 132 21.10 -2.50 -9.92
N GLY A 133 21.87 -3.47 -9.40
CA GLY A 133 23.03 -3.18 -8.55
C GLY A 133 22.69 -2.40 -7.27
N LEU A 134 21.42 -2.40 -6.83
CA LEU A 134 21.03 -1.82 -5.56
C LEU A 134 21.33 -2.83 -4.45
N PRO A 135 22.12 -2.45 -3.42
CA PRO A 135 22.44 -3.34 -2.32
C PRO A 135 21.13 -3.79 -1.64
N ILE A 136 21.02 -5.09 -1.37
CA ILE A 136 19.96 -5.66 -0.54
C ILE A 136 20.13 -5.06 0.85
N GLN A 137 19.40 -3.99 1.14
CA GLN A 137 19.48 -3.24 2.40
C GLN A 137 18.25 -3.54 3.27
N SER A 138 18.51 -3.76 4.56
CA SER A 138 17.58 -4.20 5.61
C SER A 138 16.27 -3.39 5.73
N GLY A 139 15.17 -4.09 6.04
CA GLY A 139 13.77 -3.64 6.05
C GLY A 139 13.40 -2.37 6.82
N ALA A 140 14.28 -1.85 7.70
CA ALA A 140 14.06 -0.57 8.38
C ALA A 140 14.03 0.65 7.45
N ARG A 141 14.59 0.57 6.24
CA ARG A 141 14.59 1.67 5.26
C ARG A 141 13.38 1.69 4.31
N ASN A 142 12.57 0.64 4.27
CA ASN A 142 11.36 0.58 3.44
C ASN A 142 10.08 0.99 4.19
N TYR A 143 10.17 1.20 5.51
CA TYR A 143 9.06 1.69 6.32
C TYR A 143 8.68 3.11 5.89
N PHE A 144 7.71 3.18 4.99
CA PHE A 144 7.04 4.41 4.62
C PHE A 144 5.74 4.50 5.40
N ARG A 145 5.67 5.47 6.30
CA ARG A 145 4.43 5.88 6.96
C ARG A 145 4.26 7.38 6.85
N ASP A 146 3.04 7.83 7.05
CA ASP A 146 2.76 9.25 7.22
C ASP A 146 3.18 9.69 8.63
N GLU A 147 4.34 10.36 8.73
CA GLU A 147 4.89 10.88 9.99
C GLU A 147 4.27 12.24 10.37
N SER A 148 3.34 12.79 9.58
CA SER A 148 2.80 14.14 9.76
C SER A 148 2.13 14.36 11.12
N ASN A 149 1.72 13.30 11.81
CA ASN A 149 1.06 13.34 13.11
C ASN A 149 1.87 12.67 14.23
N ASP A 150 3.15 12.36 14.02
CA ASP A 150 3.99 11.67 15.01
C ASP A 150 4.11 12.41 16.34
N ASP A 151 4.06 13.75 16.30
CA ASP A 151 4.10 14.60 17.49
C ASP A 151 2.85 14.47 18.39
N ILE A 152 1.74 13.97 17.82
CA ILE A 152 0.44 13.85 18.49
C ILE A 152 0.15 12.39 18.86
N LEU A 153 0.78 11.44 18.18
CA LEU A 153 0.58 10.00 18.42
C LEU A 153 1.37 9.51 19.65
N PRO A 154 0.81 8.60 20.46
CA PRO A 154 1.55 7.98 21.56
C PRO A 154 2.81 7.25 21.04
N LYS A 155 3.96 7.47 21.68
CA LYS A 155 5.24 6.83 21.29
C LYS A 155 5.17 5.30 21.24
N ASP A 156 4.40 4.70 22.16
CA ASP A 156 4.20 3.25 22.20
C ASP A 156 3.38 2.76 21.00
N PHE A 157 2.41 3.56 20.52
CA PHE A 157 1.65 3.25 19.32
C PHE A 157 2.55 3.25 18.08
N ILE A 158 3.36 4.30 17.93
CA ILE A 158 4.36 4.41 16.85
C ILE A 158 5.30 3.20 16.83
N LYS A 159 5.80 2.82 18.01
CA LYS A 159 6.71 1.68 18.16
C LYS A 159 6.03 0.36 17.77
N ALA A 160 4.78 0.18 18.16
CA ALA A 160 4.00 -1.02 17.84
C ALA A 160 3.72 -1.13 16.34
N GLU A 161 3.32 -0.04 15.68
CA GLU A 161 3.10 0.01 14.23
C GLU A 161 4.39 -0.29 13.46
N LYS A 162 5.51 0.33 13.85
CA LYS A 162 6.82 0.06 13.25
C LYS A 162 7.22 -1.40 13.41
N HIS A 163 6.96 -1.99 14.58
CA HIS A 163 7.18 -3.42 14.80
C HIS A 163 6.36 -4.27 13.84
N ALA A 164 5.07 -3.97 13.67
CA ALA A 164 4.18 -4.69 12.76
C ALA A 164 4.72 -4.67 11.32
N TYR A 165 5.11 -3.49 10.84
CA TYR A 165 5.67 -3.33 9.50
C TYR A 165 6.95 -4.14 9.31
N LEU A 166 7.92 -4.00 10.23
CA LEU A 166 9.19 -4.72 10.14
C LEU A 166 9.01 -6.23 10.17
N THR A 167 8.05 -6.72 10.96
CA THR A 167 7.72 -8.14 11.03
C THR A 167 7.12 -8.63 9.72
N TYR A 168 6.16 -7.91 9.14
CA TYR A 168 5.59 -8.27 7.83
C TYR A 168 6.64 -8.23 6.72
N ASP A 169 7.48 -7.20 6.67
CA ASP A 169 8.55 -7.08 5.68
C ASP A 169 9.56 -8.21 5.82
N LYS A 170 9.96 -8.55 7.05
CA LYS A 170 10.84 -9.69 7.34
C LYS A 170 10.22 -11.01 6.86
N ILE A 171 8.94 -11.24 7.14
CA ILE A 171 8.24 -12.46 6.71
C ILE A 171 8.19 -12.54 5.18
N LYS A 172 7.79 -11.45 4.52
CA LYS A 172 7.70 -11.38 3.05
C LYS A 172 9.05 -11.64 2.37
N ASN A 173 10.14 -11.18 2.95
CA ASN A 173 11.50 -11.36 2.44
C ASN A 173 12.24 -12.59 3.00
N SER A 174 11.57 -13.43 3.80
CA SER A 174 12.15 -14.65 4.37
C SER A 174 12.11 -15.84 3.41
N ASN A 175 12.69 -16.97 3.82
CA ASN A 175 12.40 -18.25 3.18
C ASN A 175 11.00 -18.72 3.60
N GLN A 176 9.97 -18.22 2.91
CA GLN A 176 8.57 -18.45 3.27
C GLN A 176 8.20 -19.95 3.30
N GLU A 177 8.79 -20.78 2.43
CA GLU A 177 8.58 -22.24 2.47
C GLU A 177 9.06 -22.87 3.77
N LEU A 178 10.19 -22.37 4.31
CA LEU A 178 10.67 -22.79 5.62
C LEU A 178 9.77 -22.28 6.74
N GLU A 179 9.31 -21.02 6.67
CA GLU A 179 8.43 -20.45 7.70
C GLU A 179 7.08 -21.17 7.75
N LYS A 180 6.42 -21.41 6.61
CA LYS A 180 5.18 -22.21 6.53
C LYS A 180 5.38 -23.63 7.09
N ARG A 181 6.52 -24.27 6.80
CA ARG A 181 6.85 -25.59 7.36
C ARG A 181 6.99 -25.55 8.88
N LYS A 182 7.65 -24.52 9.44
CA LYS A 182 7.76 -24.33 10.89
C LYS A 182 6.37 -24.16 11.51
N ILE A 183 5.53 -23.30 10.93
CA ILE A 183 4.16 -23.06 11.39
C ILE A 183 3.41 -24.39 11.46
N TYR A 184 3.38 -25.16 10.36
CA TYR A 184 2.72 -26.48 10.34
C TYR A 184 3.25 -27.43 11.44
N SER A 185 4.57 -27.50 11.62
CA SER A 185 5.16 -28.31 12.69
C SER A 185 4.76 -27.83 14.09
N ASN A 186 4.72 -26.51 14.30
CA ASN A 186 4.44 -25.89 15.59
C ASN A 186 2.98 -26.05 16.00
N ILE A 187 2.04 -25.99 15.04
CA ILE A 187 0.61 -26.13 15.31
C ILE A 187 0.18 -27.60 15.52
N GLY A 188 0.97 -28.57 15.06
CA GLY A 188 0.63 -30.00 15.13
C GLY A 188 0.47 -30.55 16.56
N LYS A 189 0.98 -29.84 17.57
CA LYS A 189 0.79 -30.20 18.99
C LYS A 189 -0.58 -29.83 19.55
N PHE A 190 -1.36 -29.01 18.85
CA PHE A 190 -2.67 -28.53 19.29
C PHE A 190 -3.78 -29.41 18.72
N LYS A 191 -4.63 -29.96 19.61
CA LYS A 191 -5.71 -30.88 19.23
C LYS A 191 -6.71 -30.21 18.28
N GLU A 192 -6.92 -28.91 18.45
CA GLU A 192 -7.80 -28.07 17.63
C GLU A 192 -7.33 -27.94 16.19
N MET A 193 -6.06 -28.26 15.91
CA MET A 193 -5.43 -28.15 14.60
C MET A 193 -5.20 -29.51 13.94
N LYS A 194 -5.73 -30.62 14.49
CA LYS A 194 -5.45 -31.98 13.98
C LYS A 194 -5.81 -32.13 12.49
N ASP A 195 -6.88 -31.46 12.07
CA ASP A 195 -7.42 -31.54 10.71
C ASP A 195 -6.89 -30.41 9.81
N PHE A 196 -6.03 -29.53 10.33
CA PHE A 196 -5.44 -28.43 9.58
C PHE A 196 -4.19 -28.92 8.83
N THR A 197 -4.23 -28.87 7.51
CA THR A 197 -3.21 -29.45 6.65
C THR A 197 -2.06 -28.48 6.36
N LYS A 198 -0.99 -28.99 5.72
CA LYS A 198 0.08 -28.13 5.18
C LYS A 198 -0.46 -27.15 4.15
N GLU A 199 -1.37 -27.62 3.30
CA GLU A 199 -2.01 -26.79 2.29
C GLU A 199 -2.85 -25.68 2.93
N ASP A 200 -3.53 -25.95 4.05
CA ASP A 200 -4.27 -24.92 4.77
C ASP A 200 -3.36 -23.83 5.34
N VAL A 201 -2.18 -24.20 5.84
CA VAL A 201 -1.15 -23.24 6.27
C VAL A 201 -0.67 -22.40 5.08
N ASP A 202 -0.43 -23.04 3.94
CA ASP A 202 0.01 -22.36 2.73
C ASP A 202 -1.04 -21.34 2.25
N ILE A 203 -2.31 -21.72 2.23
CA ILE A 203 -3.40 -20.84 1.82
C ILE A 203 -3.54 -19.67 2.81
N ALA A 204 -3.63 -19.94 4.12
CA ALA A 204 -3.75 -18.89 5.13
C ALA A 204 -2.58 -17.90 5.09
N PHE A 205 -1.36 -18.40 4.94
CA PHE A 205 -0.16 -17.58 4.86
C PHE A 205 -0.14 -16.72 3.58
N ASN A 206 -0.46 -17.32 2.43
CA ASN A 206 -0.46 -16.59 1.17
C ASN A 206 -1.57 -15.53 1.14
N HIS A 207 -2.75 -15.84 1.69
CA HIS A 207 -3.87 -14.91 1.79
C HIS A 207 -3.45 -13.61 2.49
N VAL A 208 -2.65 -13.70 3.55
CA VAL A 208 -2.17 -12.51 4.28
C VAL A 208 -1.00 -11.81 3.60
N PHE A 209 0.02 -12.57 3.18
CA PHE A 209 1.32 -11.98 2.82
C PHE A 209 1.52 -11.77 1.32
N ASN A 210 0.85 -12.55 0.47
CA ASN A 210 1.21 -12.72 -0.94
C ASN A 210 0.06 -12.45 -1.91
N ASP A 211 -1.19 -12.63 -1.48
CA ASP A 211 -2.36 -12.47 -2.33
C ASP A 211 -2.84 -11.02 -2.34
N ILE A 212 -3.21 -10.54 -3.53
CA ILE A 212 -3.69 -9.18 -3.76
C ILE A 212 -5.21 -9.18 -3.66
N HIS A 213 -5.73 -8.27 -2.83
CA HIS A 213 -7.15 -8.14 -2.52
C HIS A 213 -7.73 -6.91 -3.19
N ILE A 214 -8.97 -7.01 -3.65
CA ILE A 214 -9.74 -5.87 -4.14
C ILE A 214 -10.38 -5.21 -2.91
N LEU A 215 -9.75 -4.15 -2.40
CA LEU A 215 -10.23 -3.38 -1.25
C LEU A 215 -10.89 -2.08 -1.71
N LYS A 216 -11.53 -1.35 -0.78
CA LYS A 216 -12.22 -0.07 -1.08
C LYS A 216 -11.31 0.96 -1.76
N ASP A 217 -10.03 0.95 -1.44
CA ASP A 217 -9.02 1.87 -1.97
C ASP A 217 -8.27 1.31 -3.20
N GLY A 218 -8.63 0.11 -3.67
CA GLY A 218 -8.05 -0.54 -4.85
C GLY A 218 -7.42 -1.91 -4.56
N GLU A 219 -6.72 -2.44 -5.57
CA GLU A 219 -6.01 -3.72 -5.49
C GLU A 219 -4.71 -3.57 -4.67
N SER A 220 -4.65 -4.19 -3.50
CA SER A 220 -3.47 -4.12 -2.62
C SER A 220 -3.29 -5.36 -1.75
N LEU A 221 -2.10 -5.52 -1.17
CA LEU A 221 -1.89 -6.49 -0.08
C LEU A 221 -2.48 -5.92 1.21
N PHE A 222 -2.81 -6.79 2.17
CA PHE A 222 -3.18 -6.31 3.50
C PHE A 222 -2.09 -5.45 4.14
N LEU A 223 -2.53 -4.42 4.84
CA LEU A 223 -1.68 -3.57 5.65
C LEU A 223 -1.21 -4.36 6.89
N PRO A 224 0.03 -4.13 7.37
CA PRO A 224 0.51 -4.76 8.59
C PRO A 224 -0.33 -4.33 9.81
N GLU A 225 -0.90 -5.30 10.51
CA GLU A 225 -1.56 -5.06 11.79
C GLU A 225 -0.71 -5.55 12.96
N VAL A 226 -0.66 -4.76 14.04
CA VAL A 226 0.18 -5.04 15.22
C VAL A 226 -0.11 -6.40 15.82
N ASN A 227 -1.37 -6.68 16.14
CA ASN A 227 -1.74 -7.92 16.82
C ASN A 227 -1.54 -9.14 15.91
N MET A 228 -1.84 -9.01 14.62
CA MET A 228 -1.59 -10.08 13.65
C MET A 228 -0.08 -10.34 13.50
N ALA A 229 0.75 -9.30 13.45
CA ALA A 229 2.20 -9.44 13.36
C ALA A 229 2.76 -10.25 14.54
N GLU A 230 2.31 -9.97 15.76
CA GLU A 230 2.71 -10.75 16.93
C GLU A 230 2.21 -12.20 16.85
N SER A 231 0.98 -12.43 16.39
CA SER A 231 0.42 -13.77 16.20
C SER A 231 1.23 -14.58 15.19
N TRP A 232 1.56 -14.00 14.03
CA TRP A 232 2.42 -14.62 13.02
C TRP A 232 3.82 -14.92 13.55
N GLU A 233 4.41 -14.03 14.34
CA GLU A 233 5.72 -14.27 14.96
C GLU A 233 5.66 -15.46 15.95
N ARG A 234 4.63 -15.57 16.78
CA ARG A 234 4.42 -16.72 17.67
C ARG A 234 4.23 -18.03 16.89
N LEU A 235 3.43 -18.00 15.82
CA LEU A 235 3.20 -19.16 14.95
C LEU A 235 4.50 -19.65 14.28
N ILE A 236 5.30 -18.72 13.77
CA ILE A 236 6.57 -19.02 13.10
C ILE A 236 7.63 -19.53 14.08
N THR A 237 7.81 -18.83 15.20
CA THR A 237 8.85 -19.17 16.19
C THR A 237 8.47 -20.37 17.05
N GLY A 238 7.18 -20.68 17.16
CA GLY A 238 6.66 -21.74 18.02
C GLY A 238 6.60 -21.36 19.50
N LYS A 239 6.97 -20.13 19.85
CA LYS A 239 7.06 -19.63 21.22
C LYS A 239 5.73 -19.04 21.65
N ASP A 240 5.22 -19.53 22.78
CA ASP A 240 4.03 -19.00 23.46
C ASP A 240 2.77 -18.86 22.58
N ILE A 241 2.56 -19.80 21.64
CA ILE A 241 1.38 -19.81 20.76
C ILE A 241 0.09 -19.82 21.60
N GLN A 242 -0.76 -18.84 21.33
CA GLN A 242 -2.03 -18.61 22.00
C GLN A 242 -3.21 -19.16 21.18
N SER A 243 -4.36 -19.34 21.84
CA SER A 243 -5.56 -19.84 21.17
C SER A 243 -6.03 -18.94 20.02
N HIS A 244 -5.89 -17.61 20.15
CA HIS A 244 -6.27 -16.69 19.07
C HIS A 244 -5.33 -16.76 17.87
N ASP A 245 -4.07 -17.17 18.04
CA ASP A 245 -3.14 -17.40 16.93
C ASP A 245 -3.60 -18.57 16.05
N LEU A 246 -4.17 -19.61 16.67
CA LEU A 246 -4.75 -20.75 15.93
C LEU A 246 -6.06 -20.35 15.23
N ILE A 247 -6.86 -19.48 15.86
CA ILE A 247 -8.07 -18.93 15.26
C ILE A 247 -7.72 -18.06 14.06
N LEU A 248 -6.65 -17.27 14.13
CA LEU A 248 -6.13 -16.51 12.99
C LEU A 248 -5.91 -17.41 11.77
N LEU A 249 -5.17 -18.51 11.91
CA LEU A 249 -4.93 -19.43 10.77
C LEU A 249 -6.24 -19.97 10.16
N LYS A 250 -7.21 -20.32 11.01
CA LYS A 250 -8.53 -20.80 10.55
C LYS A 250 -9.35 -19.70 9.89
N HIS A 251 -9.26 -18.48 10.42
CA HIS A 251 -9.90 -17.28 9.88
C HIS A 251 -9.39 -17.01 8.46
N GLU A 252 -8.09 -16.76 8.30
CA GLU A 252 -7.48 -16.45 7.00
C GLU A 252 -7.74 -17.56 5.97
N ARG A 253 -7.68 -18.82 6.41
CA ARG A 253 -7.99 -19.97 5.53
C ARG A 253 -9.44 -19.95 5.04
N LEU A 254 -10.40 -19.73 5.93
CA LEU A 254 -11.83 -19.75 5.60
C LEU A 254 -12.23 -18.50 4.79
N GLU A 255 -11.66 -17.34 5.12
CA GLU A 255 -11.89 -16.10 4.39
C GLU A 255 -11.47 -16.23 2.92
N HIS A 256 -10.26 -16.77 2.68
CA HIS A 256 -9.81 -17.12 1.32
C HIS A 256 -10.83 -18.01 0.58
N ASP A 257 -11.37 -19.02 1.26
CA ASP A 257 -12.37 -19.93 0.68
C ASP A 257 -13.63 -19.17 0.23
N TYR A 258 -14.12 -18.22 1.03
CA TYR A 258 -15.27 -17.40 0.66
C TYR A 258 -14.96 -16.43 -0.48
N MET A 259 -13.78 -15.82 -0.46
CA MET A 259 -13.36 -14.87 -1.48
C MET A 259 -13.09 -15.52 -2.84
N TYR A 260 -12.51 -16.72 -2.89
CA TYR A 260 -11.99 -17.26 -4.15
C TYR A 260 -12.59 -18.60 -4.58
N ILE A 261 -13.22 -19.36 -3.67
CA ILE A 261 -13.71 -20.71 -3.98
C ILE A 261 -15.24 -20.79 -3.97
N ARG A 262 -15.88 -20.27 -2.92
CA ARG A 262 -17.29 -20.59 -2.62
C ARG A 262 -18.32 -19.56 -3.10
N GLY A 263 -17.89 -18.42 -3.64
CA GLY A 263 -18.86 -17.41 -4.10
C GLY A 263 -18.30 -16.13 -4.71
N ASN A 264 -16.98 -16.00 -4.83
CA ASN A 264 -16.35 -14.75 -5.28
C ASN A 264 -16.82 -13.54 -4.46
N MET A 265 -16.96 -13.73 -3.15
CA MET A 265 -17.44 -12.71 -2.22
C MET A 265 -16.42 -11.57 -2.15
N ASP A 266 -16.91 -10.34 -1.99
CA ASP A 266 -16.03 -9.23 -1.64
C ASP A 266 -15.44 -9.43 -0.24
N TYR A 267 -14.33 -8.74 0.02
CA TYR A 267 -13.58 -8.86 1.27
C TYR A 267 -14.44 -8.62 2.52
N ASP A 268 -15.22 -7.54 2.56
CA ASP A 268 -16.01 -7.19 3.75
C ASP A 268 -17.04 -8.29 4.07
N THR A 269 -17.71 -8.81 3.03
CA THR A 269 -18.67 -9.92 3.17
C THR A 269 -18.00 -11.21 3.61
N ALA A 270 -16.86 -11.56 3.02
CA ALA A 270 -16.10 -12.76 3.37
C ALA A 270 -15.57 -12.70 4.81
N HIS A 271 -15.07 -11.53 5.22
CA HIS A 271 -14.57 -11.27 6.57
C HIS A 271 -15.68 -11.42 7.61
N ALA A 272 -16.82 -10.73 7.40
CA ALA A 272 -17.97 -10.79 8.30
C ALA A 272 -18.50 -12.22 8.49
N LYS A 273 -18.56 -12.99 7.40
CA LYS A 273 -19.01 -14.40 7.45
C LYS A 273 -18.00 -15.31 8.14
N THR A 274 -16.71 -15.08 7.91
CA THR A 274 -15.65 -15.83 8.60
C THR A 274 -15.69 -15.58 10.11
N ASP A 275 -15.97 -14.33 10.49
CA ASP A 275 -16.12 -13.89 11.89
C ASP A 275 -17.27 -14.56 12.65
N GLU A 276 -18.26 -15.14 11.96
CA GLU A 276 -19.29 -15.96 12.60
C GLU A 276 -18.72 -17.26 13.17
N THR A 277 -17.65 -17.80 12.56
CA THR A 277 -17.06 -19.10 12.92
C THR A 277 -15.72 -18.95 13.64
N TYR A 278 -14.83 -18.12 13.10
CA TYR A 278 -13.44 -17.95 13.56
C TYR A 278 -13.14 -16.48 13.82
N ASN A 279 -13.83 -15.88 14.79
CA ASN A 279 -13.64 -14.48 15.12
C ASN A 279 -12.29 -14.21 15.81
N TYR A 280 -11.29 -13.76 15.04
CA TYR A 280 -9.96 -13.46 15.56
C TYR A 280 -10.00 -12.29 16.55
N GLY A 281 -10.68 -11.19 16.20
CA GLY A 281 -10.76 -9.99 17.04
C GLY A 281 -11.34 -10.27 18.42
N LYS A 282 -12.47 -10.99 18.49
CA LYS A 282 -13.10 -11.40 19.75
C LYS A 282 -12.23 -12.34 20.57
N ALA A 283 -11.51 -13.26 19.93
CA ALA A 283 -10.59 -14.15 20.61
C ALA A 283 -9.40 -13.40 21.23
N LEU A 284 -8.86 -12.44 20.49
CA LEU A 284 -7.79 -11.55 20.94
C LEU A 284 -8.24 -10.67 22.12
N THR A 285 -9.41 -10.04 22.04
CA THR A 285 -9.95 -9.22 23.14
C THR A 285 -10.03 -10.01 24.45
N ARG A 286 -10.57 -11.24 24.39
CA ARG A 286 -10.62 -12.14 25.56
C ARG A 286 -9.25 -12.52 26.10
N TYR A 287 -8.22 -12.60 25.24
CA TYR A 287 -6.85 -12.84 25.67
C TYR A 287 -6.28 -11.61 26.40
N LEU A 288 -6.45 -10.42 25.83
CA LEU A 288 -5.97 -9.16 26.41
C LEU A 288 -6.65 -8.85 27.76
N GLU A 289 -7.96 -9.06 27.88
CA GLU A 289 -8.69 -8.92 29.14
C GLU A 289 -8.13 -9.84 30.23
N ARG A 290 -7.88 -11.11 29.92
CA ARG A 290 -7.27 -12.06 30.86
C ARG A 290 -5.86 -11.64 31.27
N LYS A 291 -5.06 -11.18 30.30
CA LYS A 291 -3.69 -10.72 30.55
C LYS A 291 -3.65 -9.47 31.43
N ASN A 292 -4.61 -8.58 31.27
CA ASN A 292 -4.72 -7.35 32.06
C ASN A 292 -5.27 -7.63 33.48
N ASN A 293 -6.22 -8.55 33.62
CA ASN A 293 -6.75 -8.96 34.94
C ASN A 293 -5.75 -9.76 35.79
N VAL A 294 -4.70 -10.33 35.20
CA VAL A 294 -3.61 -11.01 35.93
C VAL A 294 -2.54 -10.03 36.45
N LYS A 295 -2.60 -8.76 36.04
CA LYS A 295 -1.66 -7.71 36.50
C LYS A 295 -2.15 -6.91 37.73
N ILE A 296 -3.18 -7.40 38.43
CA ILE A 296 -3.68 -6.83 39.70
C ILE A 296 -3.26 -7.73 40.86
#